data_AF-A0A931T0N8-F1
#
_entry.id   AF-A0A931T0N8-F1
#
_cell.length_a   1.000
_cell.length_b   1.000
_cell.length_c   1.000
_cell.angle_alpha   90.00
_cell.angle_beta   90.00
_cell.angle_gamma   90.00
#
_symmetry.space_group_name_H-M   'P 1'
#
loop_
_entity.id
_entity.type
_entity.pdbx_description
1 polymer ?
#
loop_
_entity_poly.entity_id
_entity_poly.type
_entity_poly.pdbx_seq_one_letter_code
_entity_poly.pdbx_strand_id
1 'polypeptide(L)'
;MTAGDAARIRRLHSEAIVIDGMNNARMTGGYFRSMMDGGITATMIPVTISAPFRQTIDQLGELLKLVDENSDRVHIIRRAPEIEEAKRQGKLGLILALEDTRQLEDDLNLIRIYWELGIRRMQLVHRLQNTMGAGKAERHDSGLTRFGVQAIERMEKVGMLVDLSHCPPKMLSDAMEVVTRSVVLSHSNVKAV
;
A
#
# COMPACT_ATOMS: atom_id res chain seq x y z
N MET A 1 -31.57 5.26 -14.55
CA MET A 1 -31.38 5.38 -13.09
C MET A 1 -32.44 6.33 -12.58
N THR A 2 -33.31 5.87 -11.69
CA THR A 2 -34.39 6.70 -11.13
C THR A 2 -33.85 7.66 -10.07
N ALA A 3 -34.61 8.69 -9.71
CA ALA A 3 -34.25 9.58 -8.58
C ALA A 3 -34.12 8.80 -7.25
N GLY A 4 -34.93 7.75 -7.07
CA GLY A 4 -34.84 6.84 -5.92
C GLY A 4 -33.53 6.04 -5.90
N ASP A 5 -33.08 5.56 -7.05
CA ASP A 5 -31.80 4.85 -7.17
C ASP A 5 -30.61 5.74 -6.81
N ALA A 6 -30.61 6.99 -7.28
CA ALA A 6 -29.53 7.94 -6.99
C ALA A 6 -29.45 8.28 -5.49
N ALA A 7 -30.59 8.50 -4.83
CA ALA A 7 -30.63 8.76 -3.39
C ALA A 7 -30.13 7.55 -2.58
N ARG A 8 -30.53 6.33 -2.97
CA ARG A 8 -30.07 5.09 -2.36
C ARG A 8 -28.56 4.90 -2.52
N ILE A 9 -28.02 5.13 -3.72
CA ILE A 9 -26.57 5.01 -3.99
C ILE A 9 -25.77 5.97 -3.11
N ARG A 10 -26.20 7.24 -3.02
CA ARG A 10 -25.51 8.24 -2.18
C ARG A 10 -25.51 7.84 -0.72
N ARG A 11 -26.65 7.36 -0.19
CA ARG A 11 -26.74 6.92 1.20
C ARG A 11 -25.80 5.75 1.48
N LEU A 12 -25.81 4.73 0.62
CA LEU A 12 -24.92 3.57 0.74
C LEU A 12 -23.45 4.01 0.75
N HIS A 13 -23.06 4.90 -0.17
CA HIS A 13 -21.69 5.38 -0.25
C HIS A 13 -21.29 6.21 0.98
N SER A 14 -22.18 7.09 1.46
CA SER A 14 -21.89 7.90 2.65
C SER A 14 -21.71 7.07 3.91
N GLU A 15 -22.45 5.97 4.05
CA GLU A 15 -22.40 5.06 5.20
C GLU A 15 -21.23 4.06 5.11
N ALA A 16 -20.74 3.76 3.90
CA ALA A 16 -19.68 2.78 3.68
C ALA A 16 -18.30 3.23 4.18
N ILE A 17 -17.47 2.26 4.56
CA ILE A 17 -16.02 2.41 4.67
C ILE A 17 -15.42 2.14 3.29
N VAL A 18 -14.89 3.17 2.65
CA VAL A 18 -14.28 3.07 1.32
C VAL A 18 -12.77 3.16 1.48
N ILE A 19 -12.07 2.08 1.14
CA ILE A 19 -10.61 2.00 1.22
C ILE A 19 -10.07 1.84 -0.18
N ASP A 20 -9.19 2.76 -0.59
CA ASP A 20 -8.43 2.66 -1.82
C ASP A 20 -7.11 1.90 -1.56
N GLY A 21 -6.90 0.80 -2.31
CA GLY A 21 -5.78 -0.13 -2.13
C GLY A 21 -4.45 0.41 -2.65
N MET A 22 -4.45 1.38 -3.55
CA MET A 22 -3.23 2.01 -4.06
C MET A 22 -3.52 3.38 -4.66
N ASN A 23 -2.87 4.41 -4.13
CA ASN A 23 -2.93 5.76 -4.66
C ASN A 23 -1.52 6.36 -4.80
N ASN A 24 -1.07 6.50 -6.04
CA ASN A 24 0.23 7.07 -6.39
C ASN A 24 0.12 8.54 -6.86
N ALA A 25 -0.97 9.23 -6.53
CA ALA A 25 -1.07 10.65 -6.83
C ALA A 25 -0.16 11.46 -5.90
N ARG A 26 0.20 12.68 -6.33
CA ARG A 26 0.95 13.61 -5.48
C ARG A 26 0.05 14.10 -4.34
N MET A 27 0.44 13.78 -3.10
CA MET A 27 -0.27 14.23 -1.91
C MET A 27 -0.13 15.74 -1.72
N THR A 28 -1.27 16.42 -1.59
CA THR A 28 -1.38 17.86 -1.32
C THR A 28 -2.65 18.11 -0.51
N GLY A 29 -2.73 19.23 0.21
CA GLY A 29 -3.95 19.60 0.93
C GLY A 29 -5.19 19.73 0.02
N GLY A 30 -5.02 20.11 -1.24
CA GLY A 30 -6.10 20.13 -2.24
C GLY A 30 -6.56 18.73 -2.63
N TYR A 31 -5.62 17.80 -2.81
CA TYR A 31 -5.94 16.42 -3.15
C TYR A 31 -6.60 15.65 -1.99
N PHE A 32 -6.20 15.93 -0.75
CA PHE A 32 -6.89 15.41 0.43
C PHE A 32 -8.38 15.76 0.44
N ARG A 33 -8.71 17.04 0.16
CA ARG A 33 -10.11 17.47 0.05
C ARG A 33 -10.85 16.73 -1.06
N SER A 34 -10.23 16.58 -2.23
CA SER A 34 -10.84 15.84 -3.35
C SER A 34 -11.17 14.38 -2.97
N MET A 35 -10.32 13.71 -2.20
CA MET A 35 -10.59 12.34 -1.74
C MET A 35 -11.71 12.29 -0.71
N MET A 36 -11.74 13.26 0.22
CA MET A 36 -12.81 13.38 1.22
C MET A 36 -14.16 13.68 0.56
N ASP A 37 -14.20 14.60 -0.41
CA ASP A 37 -15.41 14.94 -1.19
C ASP A 37 -15.87 13.73 -2.03
N GLY A 38 -14.91 12.92 -2.50
CA GLY A 38 -15.16 11.63 -3.14
C GLY A 38 -15.62 10.53 -2.19
N GLY A 39 -15.66 10.78 -0.87
CA GLY A 39 -16.10 9.87 0.18
C GLY A 39 -15.12 8.72 0.49
N ILE A 40 -13.84 8.87 0.17
CA ILE A 40 -12.79 7.93 0.55
C ILE A 40 -12.54 8.03 2.06
N THR A 41 -12.61 6.89 2.76
CA THR A 41 -12.31 6.81 4.20
C THR A 41 -10.81 6.69 4.43
N ALA A 42 -10.16 5.80 3.68
CA ALA A 42 -8.73 5.59 3.78
C ALA A 42 -8.13 5.28 2.41
N THR A 43 -6.86 5.61 2.25
CA THR A 43 -6.11 5.30 1.03
C THR A 43 -4.72 4.77 1.39
N MET A 44 -4.26 3.75 0.67
CA MET A 44 -2.89 3.27 0.79
C MET A 44 -1.99 4.04 -0.16
N ILE A 45 -0.98 4.72 0.38
CA ILE A 45 -0.06 5.56 -0.38
C ILE A 45 1.36 4.98 -0.33
N PRO A 46 2.00 4.75 -1.49
CA PRO A 46 3.41 4.41 -1.50
C PRO A 46 4.21 5.65 -1.10
N VAL A 47 5.02 5.54 -0.03
CA VAL A 47 5.96 6.61 0.34
C VAL A 47 6.98 6.82 -0.77
N THR A 48 7.42 5.73 -1.39
CA THR A 48 8.26 5.74 -2.59
C THR A 48 8.00 4.48 -3.42
N ILE A 49 8.39 4.55 -4.70
CA ILE A 49 8.41 3.43 -5.63
C ILE A 49 9.86 3.21 -6.07
N SER A 50 10.37 1.98 -5.92
CA SER A 50 11.69 1.58 -6.42
C SER A 50 12.87 2.49 -6.00
N ALA A 51 12.80 3.09 -4.80
CA ALA A 51 13.82 4.00 -4.28
C ALA A 51 14.76 3.32 -3.27
N PRO A 52 15.98 3.84 -3.01
CA PRO A 52 16.84 3.36 -1.94
C PRO A 52 16.39 3.86 -0.56
N PHE A 53 16.93 3.28 0.50
CA PHE A 53 16.53 3.55 1.88
C PHE A 53 16.52 5.05 2.21
N ARG A 54 17.60 5.76 1.86
CA ARG A 54 17.77 7.18 2.19
C ARG A 54 16.67 8.05 1.62
N GLN A 55 16.41 7.91 0.32
CA GLN A 55 15.37 8.66 -0.36
C GLN A 55 13.99 8.36 0.24
N THR A 56 13.71 7.11 0.60
CA THR A 56 12.45 6.74 1.25
C THR A 56 12.26 7.42 2.61
N ILE A 57 13.32 7.53 3.41
CA ILE A 57 13.26 8.24 4.70
C ILE A 57 13.05 9.74 4.50
N ASP A 58 13.72 10.35 3.52
CA ASP A 58 13.56 11.78 3.23
C ASP A 58 12.11 12.07 2.78
N GLN A 59 11.54 11.24 1.89
CA GLN A 59 10.15 11.37 1.46
C GLN A 59 9.14 11.11 2.58
N LEU A 60 9.43 10.16 3.47
CA LEU A 60 8.62 9.95 4.66
C LEU A 60 8.59 11.19 5.55
N GLY A 61 9.73 11.85 5.74
CA GLY A 61 9.82 13.10 6.51
C GLY A 61 8.94 14.22 5.93
N GLU A 62 9.01 14.43 4.62
CA GLU A 62 8.18 15.43 3.93
C GLU A 62 6.68 15.09 4.02
N LEU A 63 6.33 13.81 3.87
CA LEU A 63 4.95 13.35 4.01
C LEU A 63 4.42 13.56 5.44
N LEU A 64 5.22 13.26 6.47
CA LEU A 64 4.85 13.47 7.86
C LEU A 64 4.59 14.96 8.14
N LYS A 65 5.47 15.84 7.66
CA LYS A 65 5.27 17.29 7.75
C LYS A 65 3.96 17.73 7.09
N LEU A 66 3.68 17.24 5.88
CA LEU A 66 2.44 17.54 5.18
C LEU A 66 1.20 17.06 5.95
N VAL A 67 1.28 15.91 6.62
CA VAL A 67 0.22 15.38 7.49
C VAL A 67 0.02 16.28 8.70
N ASP A 68 1.10 16.73 9.35
CA ASP A 68 1.01 17.64 10.51
C ASP A 68 0.34 18.97 10.13
N GLU A 69 0.72 19.54 8.98
CA GLU A 69 0.14 20.77 8.41
C GLU A 69 -1.35 20.63 8.01
N ASN A 70 -1.87 19.40 7.90
CA ASN A 70 -3.26 19.09 7.51
C ASN A 70 -3.94 18.16 8.53
N SER A 71 -3.50 18.19 9.79
CA SER A 71 -3.96 17.26 10.85
C SER A 71 -5.44 17.42 11.23
N ASP A 72 -6.07 18.53 10.83
CA ASP A 72 -7.53 18.72 10.90
C ASP A 72 -8.29 17.80 9.93
N ARG A 73 -7.66 17.36 8.84
CA ARG A 73 -8.27 16.60 7.74
C ARG A 73 -7.74 15.19 7.58
N VAL A 74 -6.46 14.97 7.85
CA VAL A 74 -5.80 13.69 7.57
C VAL A 74 -5.03 13.16 8.77
N HIS A 75 -4.85 11.84 8.82
CA HIS A 75 -3.91 11.22 9.76
C HIS A 75 -3.37 9.91 9.21
N ILE A 76 -2.24 9.46 9.75
CA ILE A 76 -1.64 8.17 9.38
C ILE A 76 -2.30 7.05 10.18
N ILE A 77 -2.78 6.04 9.47
CA ILE A 77 -3.35 4.81 10.03
C ILE A 77 -2.23 3.81 10.27
N ARG A 78 -2.07 3.37 11.52
CA ARG A 78 -1.14 2.32 11.93
C ARG A 78 -1.84 1.02 12.33
N ARG A 79 -3.16 1.05 12.58
CA ARG A 79 -3.96 -0.12 12.99
C ARG A 79 -5.35 -0.07 12.39
N ALA A 80 -5.95 -1.23 12.13
CA ALA A 80 -7.26 -1.31 11.48
C ALA A 80 -8.38 -0.48 12.15
N PRO A 81 -8.51 -0.42 13.50
CA PRO A 81 -9.56 0.39 14.13
C PRO A 81 -9.47 1.89 13.84
N GLU A 82 -8.28 2.39 13.45
CA GLU A 82 -8.10 3.81 13.10
C GLU A 82 -8.80 4.17 11.77
N ILE A 83 -9.13 3.18 10.92
CA ILE A 83 -9.93 3.40 9.69
C ILE A 83 -11.36 3.82 10.04
N GLU A 84 -12.00 3.12 10.97
CA GLU A 84 -13.36 3.44 11.43
C GLU A 84 -13.36 4.79 12.17
N GLU A 85 -12.30 5.05 12.94
CA GLU A 85 -12.11 6.35 13.59
C GLU A 85 -11.99 7.49 12.58
N ALA A 86 -11.25 7.29 11.48
CA ALA A 86 -11.17 8.26 10.39
C ALA A 86 -12.55 8.61 9.85
N LYS A 87 -13.38 7.59 9.57
CA LYS A 87 -14.75 7.80 9.11
C LYS A 87 -15.57 8.59 10.11
N ARG A 88 -15.53 8.21 11.39
CA ARG A 88 -16.30 8.85 12.47
C ARG A 88 -15.91 10.31 12.67
N GLN A 89 -14.63 10.63 12.53
CA GLN A 89 -14.10 12.00 12.63
C GLN A 89 -14.29 12.83 11.35
N GLY A 90 -14.76 12.22 10.25
CA GLY A 90 -14.81 12.88 8.95
C GLY A 90 -13.41 13.25 8.42
N LYS A 91 -12.39 12.43 8.73
CA LYS A 91 -11.01 12.59 8.27
C LYS A 91 -10.66 11.53 7.24
N LEU A 92 -9.68 11.83 6.39
CA LEU A 92 -9.05 10.85 5.52
C LEU A 92 -7.90 10.14 6.24
N GLY A 93 -7.94 8.81 6.24
CA GLY A 93 -6.85 7.99 6.74
C GLY A 93 -5.81 7.66 5.67
N LEU A 94 -4.52 7.82 6.00
CA LEU A 94 -3.40 7.47 5.13
C LEU A 94 -2.71 6.21 5.64
N ILE A 95 -2.77 5.13 4.88
CA ILE A 95 -2.05 3.89 5.18
C ILE A 95 -0.73 3.92 4.40
N LEU A 96 0.39 3.99 5.10
CA LEU A 96 1.68 4.09 4.45
C LEU A 96 2.13 2.74 3.89
N ALA A 97 2.67 2.76 2.68
CA ALA A 97 3.12 1.57 1.98
C ALA A 97 4.45 1.80 1.22
N LEU A 98 5.04 0.72 0.72
CA LEU A 98 6.11 0.74 -0.27
C LEU A 98 5.69 -0.09 -1.50
N GLU A 99 5.96 0.42 -2.69
CA GLU A 99 5.62 -0.23 -3.98
C GLU A 99 6.85 -0.86 -4.64
N ASP A 100 7.77 -1.36 -3.84
CA ASP A 100 8.92 -2.17 -4.21
C ASP A 100 9.58 -2.64 -2.91
N THR A 101 10.64 -3.43 -3.03
CA THR A 101 11.54 -3.79 -1.93
C THR A 101 12.97 -3.30 -2.15
N ARG A 102 13.25 -2.52 -3.20
CA ARG A 102 14.54 -1.82 -3.38
C ARG A 102 14.91 -0.93 -2.19
N GLN A 103 13.91 -0.48 -1.45
CA GLN A 103 14.02 0.27 -0.21
C GLN A 103 14.68 -0.53 0.91
N LEU A 104 14.65 -1.86 0.83
CA LEU A 104 15.35 -2.76 1.75
C LEU A 104 16.83 -2.93 1.39
N GLU A 105 17.24 -2.49 0.19
CA GLU A 105 18.58 -2.75 -0.33
C GLU A 105 18.91 -4.26 -0.22
N ASP A 106 19.87 -4.64 0.61
CA ASP A 106 20.20 -6.03 0.94
C ASP A 106 19.98 -6.40 2.42
N ASP A 107 19.28 -5.56 3.20
CA ASP A 107 19.08 -5.73 4.64
C ASP A 107 17.61 -5.97 5.04
N LEU A 108 17.29 -7.21 5.41
CA LEU A 108 15.96 -7.60 5.89
C LEU A 108 15.58 -6.95 7.24
N ASN A 109 16.53 -6.42 8.02
CA ASN A 109 16.21 -5.70 9.25
C ASN A 109 15.42 -4.41 8.97
N LEU A 110 15.56 -3.84 7.77
CA LEU A 110 14.80 -2.67 7.35
C LEU A 110 13.29 -2.92 7.33
N ILE A 111 12.82 -4.17 7.18
CA ILE A 111 11.39 -4.51 7.26
C ILE A 111 10.82 -4.12 8.63
N ARG A 112 11.53 -4.45 9.72
CA ARG A 112 11.10 -4.07 11.08
C ARG A 112 11.16 -2.56 11.26
N ILE A 113 12.21 -1.90 10.77
CA ILE A 113 12.36 -0.45 10.86
C ILE A 113 11.21 0.27 10.15
N TYR A 114 10.90 -0.11 8.92
CA TYR A 114 9.76 0.45 8.18
C TYR A 114 8.43 0.23 8.90
N TRP A 115 8.24 -0.95 9.51
CA TRP A 115 7.06 -1.19 10.32
C TRP A 115 6.97 -0.26 11.54
N GLU A 116 8.06 -0.04 12.27
CA GLU A 116 8.09 0.94 13.38
C GLU A 116 7.80 2.37 12.90
N LEU A 117 8.27 2.73 11.70
CA LEU A 117 8.02 4.04 11.09
C LEU A 117 6.57 4.23 10.62
N GLY A 118 5.75 3.18 10.62
CA GLY A 118 4.33 3.26 10.26
C GLY A 118 3.98 2.70 8.88
N ILE A 119 4.92 2.14 8.14
CA ILE A 119 4.63 1.39 6.91
C ILE A 119 3.85 0.11 7.26
N ARG A 120 2.75 -0.16 6.56
CA ARG A 120 1.86 -1.30 6.83
C ARG A 120 1.68 -2.24 5.66
N ARG A 121 2.11 -1.86 4.45
CA ARG A 121 2.08 -2.70 3.26
C ARG A 121 3.39 -2.57 2.47
N MET A 122 3.88 -3.68 1.94
CA MET A 122 5.09 -3.72 1.12
C MET A 122 4.89 -4.64 -0.08
N GLN A 123 5.11 -4.12 -1.28
CA GLN A 123 5.02 -4.87 -2.54
C GLN A 123 6.36 -5.52 -2.89
N LEU A 124 6.36 -6.82 -3.20
CA LEU A 124 7.61 -7.57 -3.37
C LEU A 124 8.48 -7.07 -4.53
N VAL A 125 7.86 -6.77 -5.67
CA VAL A 125 8.55 -6.31 -6.87
C VAL A 125 7.73 -5.25 -7.57
N HIS A 126 8.36 -4.42 -8.40
CA HIS A 126 7.68 -3.50 -9.30
C HIS A 126 7.95 -3.93 -10.76
N ARG A 127 8.45 -3.03 -11.61
CA ARG A 127 8.65 -3.33 -13.04
C ARG A 127 9.85 -4.22 -13.34
N LEU A 128 11.00 -3.92 -12.73
CA LEU A 128 12.30 -4.55 -13.03
C LEU A 128 12.73 -5.51 -11.91
N GLN A 129 13.59 -6.46 -12.22
CA GLN A 129 14.16 -7.42 -11.26
C GLN A 129 14.79 -6.74 -10.04
N ASN A 130 14.49 -7.26 -8.86
CA ASN A 130 15.13 -6.87 -7.60
C ASN A 130 15.59 -8.12 -6.85
N THR A 131 15.99 -7.97 -5.57
CA THR A 131 16.46 -9.08 -4.75
C THR A 131 15.39 -10.13 -4.45
N MET A 132 14.10 -9.80 -4.60
CA MET A 132 12.97 -10.73 -4.37
C MET A 132 12.71 -11.64 -5.55
N GLY A 133 12.97 -11.18 -6.78
CA GLY A 133 12.67 -11.91 -8.01
C GLY A 133 12.54 -11.01 -9.24
N ALA A 134 12.09 -11.60 -10.33
CA ALA A 134 11.86 -10.91 -11.60
C ALA A 134 10.60 -10.03 -11.56
N GLY A 135 10.71 -8.80 -12.08
CA GLY A 135 9.55 -7.96 -12.33
C GLY A 135 8.89 -8.31 -13.68
N LYS A 136 7.65 -7.89 -13.90
CA LYS A 136 6.90 -8.15 -15.15
C LYS A 136 7.57 -7.65 -16.43
N ALA A 137 8.50 -6.69 -16.35
CA ALA A 137 9.22 -6.18 -17.52
C ALA A 137 10.46 -7.00 -17.87
N GLU A 138 10.84 -7.99 -17.05
CA GLU A 138 11.94 -8.90 -17.36
C GLU A 138 11.56 -9.88 -18.46
N ARG A 139 12.56 -10.28 -19.26
CA ARG A 139 12.36 -11.28 -20.32
C ARG A 139 11.95 -12.64 -19.75
N HIS A 140 12.44 -12.97 -18.56
CA HIS A 140 12.25 -14.27 -17.91
C HIS A 140 11.73 -14.06 -16.49
N ASP A 141 10.68 -14.80 -16.14
CA ASP A 141 10.19 -14.87 -14.77
C ASP A 141 11.01 -15.89 -13.99
N SER A 142 11.98 -15.41 -13.20
CA SER A 142 12.86 -16.25 -12.39
C SER A 142 12.14 -16.91 -11.21
N GLY A 143 10.90 -16.51 -10.91
CA GLY A 143 10.23 -16.88 -9.68
C GLY A 143 10.74 -16.11 -8.45
N LEU A 144 10.31 -16.56 -7.28
CA LEU A 144 10.70 -15.99 -5.98
C LEU A 144 12.11 -16.49 -5.59
N THR A 145 12.99 -15.58 -5.20
CA THR A 145 14.35 -15.94 -4.76
C THR A 145 14.37 -16.43 -3.31
N ARG A 146 15.50 -17.01 -2.87
CA ARG A 146 15.73 -17.34 -1.45
C ARG A 146 15.61 -16.11 -0.54
N PHE A 147 16.10 -14.95 -1.00
CA PHE A 147 15.96 -13.69 -0.25
C PHE A 147 14.51 -13.26 -0.17
N GLY A 148 13.74 -13.43 -1.25
CA GLY A 148 12.30 -13.22 -1.29
C GLY A 148 11.53 -14.04 -0.27
N VAL A 149 11.84 -15.33 -0.14
CA VAL A 149 11.26 -16.20 0.89
C VAL A 149 11.51 -15.63 2.30
N GLN A 150 12.77 -15.31 2.61
CA GLN A 150 13.14 -14.76 3.93
C GLN A 150 12.50 -13.40 4.22
N ALA A 151 12.30 -12.59 3.17
CA ALA A 151 11.62 -11.30 3.28
C ALA A 151 10.13 -11.48 3.62
N ILE A 152 9.42 -12.38 2.93
CA ILE A 152 8.01 -12.71 3.22
C ILE A 152 7.87 -13.15 4.69
N GLU A 153 8.71 -14.09 5.14
CA GLU A 153 8.70 -14.56 6.54
C GLU A 153 8.89 -13.40 7.53
N ARG A 154 9.78 -12.45 7.23
CA ARG A 154 10.00 -11.26 8.07
C ARG A 154 8.84 -10.29 8.03
N MET A 155 8.23 -10.07 6.87
CA MET A 155 7.03 -9.25 6.71
C MET A 155 5.88 -9.82 7.55
N GLU A 156 5.60 -11.12 7.43
CA GLU A 156 4.55 -11.78 8.19
C GLU A 156 4.83 -11.74 9.70
N LYS A 157 6.08 -11.95 10.12
CA LYS A 157 6.45 -11.93 11.55
C LYS A 157 6.17 -10.58 12.21
N VAL A 158 6.40 -9.46 11.51
CA VAL A 158 6.08 -8.12 12.05
C VAL A 158 4.63 -7.71 11.79
N GLY A 159 3.89 -8.44 10.96
CA GLY A 159 2.52 -8.10 10.57
C GLY A 159 2.44 -7.05 9.46
N MET A 160 3.46 -6.98 8.60
CA MET A 160 3.42 -6.21 7.35
C MET A 160 2.53 -6.93 6.34
N LEU A 161 1.59 -6.21 5.71
CA LEU A 161 0.77 -6.76 4.63
C LEU A 161 1.64 -6.96 3.38
N VAL A 162 1.75 -8.21 2.95
CA VAL A 162 2.48 -8.58 1.73
C VAL A 162 1.60 -8.28 0.52
N ASP A 163 2.12 -7.48 -0.41
CA ASP A 163 1.47 -7.13 -1.66
C ASP A 163 2.16 -7.82 -2.85
N LEU A 164 1.37 -8.57 -3.61
CA LEU A 164 1.81 -9.34 -4.77
C LEU A 164 1.42 -8.69 -6.09
N SER A 165 0.87 -7.46 -6.05
CA SER A 165 0.76 -6.66 -7.26
C SER A 165 2.15 -6.52 -7.92
N HIS A 166 2.14 -6.40 -9.25
CA HIS A 166 3.34 -6.50 -10.11
C HIS A 166 4.09 -7.83 -10.15
N CYS A 167 3.82 -8.83 -9.29
CA CYS A 167 4.44 -10.14 -9.43
C CYS A 167 4.03 -10.82 -10.77
N PRO A 168 4.98 -11.33 -11.56
CA PRO A 168 4.66 -12.19 -12.71
C PRO A 168 4.16 -13.59 -12.25
N PRO A 169 3.56 -14.39 -13.15
CA PRO A 169 2.80 -15.59 -12.75
C PRO A 169 3.58 -16.64 -11.96
N LYS A 170 4.85 -16.92 -12.31
CA LYS A 170 5.66 -17.90 -11.58
C LYS A 170 6.03 -17.35 -10.20
N MET A 171 6.53 -16.11 -10.11
CA MET A 171 6.82 -15.50 -8.81
C MET A 171 5.57 -15.43 -7.92
N LEU A 172 4.40 -15.13 -8.48
CA LEU A 172 3.12 -15.17 -7.76
C LEU A 172 2.83 -16.57 -7.22
N SER A 173 2.98 -17.62 -8.03
CA SER A 173 2.80 -19.02 -7.61
C SER A 173 3.77 -19.39 -6.49
N ASP A 174 5.06 -19.10 -6.66
CA ASP A 174 6.09 -19.39 -5.66
C ASP A 174 5.81 -18.65 -4.33
N ALA A 175 5.37 -17.40 -4.39
CA ALA A 175 4.99 -16.63 -3.19
C ALA A 175 3.78 -17.23 -2.47
N MET A 176 2.78 -17.71 -3.23
CA MET A 176 1.59 -18.37 -2.66
C MET A 176 1.91 -19.70 -1.95
N GLU A 177 3.02 -20.36 -2.30
CA GLU A 177 3.51 -21.55 -1.59
C GLU A 177 4.20 -21.22 -0.26
N VAL A 178 4.64 -19.96 -0.08
CA VAL A 178 5.45 -19.52 1.07
C VAL A 178 4.63 -18.76 2.11
N VAL A 179 3.68 -17.94 1.67
CA VAL A 179 2.87 -17.10 2.56
C VAL A 179 1.98 -17.95 3.48
N THR A 180 1.93 -17.59 4.75
CA THR A 180 1.10 -18.24 5.77
C THR A 180 -0.05 -17.34 6.24
N ARG A 181 -0.02 -16.06 5.87
CA ARG A 181 -1.04 -15.04 6.17
C ARG A 181 -1.69 -14.52 4.90
N SER A 182 -2.76 -13.74 5.07
CA SER A 182 -3.42 -13.07 3.94
C SER A 182 -2.46 -12.11 3.23
N VAL A 183 -2.48 -12.19 1.91
CA VAL A 183 -1.80 -11.27 0.99
C VAL A 183 -2.81 -10.36 0.30
N VAL A 184 -2.31 -9.33 -0.38
CA VAL A 184 -3.14 -8.45 -1.22
C VAL A 184 -2.58 -8.40 -2.64
N LEU A 185 -3.47 -8.19 -3.61
CA LEU A 185 -3.15 -7.65 -4.93
C LEU A 185 -3.72 -6.23 -4.93
N SER A 186 -2.95 -5.26 -4.45
CA SER A 186 -3.48 -3.92 -4.12
C SER A 186 -4.02 -3.16 -5.34
N HIS A 187 -3.45 -3.43 -6.52
CA HIS A 187 -3.91 -2.88 -7.80
C HIS A 187 -3.58 -3.86 -8.92
N SER A 188 -4.55 -4.69 -9.27
CA SER A 188 -4.45 -5.64 -10.37
C SER A 188 -5.83 -5.87 -10.95
N ASN A 189 -5.90 -6.34 -12.19
CA ASN A 189 -7.18 -6.60 -12.86
C ASN A 189 -7.20 -8.02 -13.45
N VAL A 190 -8.41 -8.49 -13.73
CA VAL A 190 -8.68 -9.80 -14.30
C VAL A 190 -8.23 -9.82 -15.75
N LYS A 191 -7.39 -10.81 -16.12
CA LYS A 191 -6.84 -10.95 -17.48
C LYS A 191 -7.92 -11.14 -18.58
N ALA A 192 -9.08 -11.68 -18.20
CA ALA A 192 -10.15 -12.04 -19.13
C ALA A 192 -11.10 -10.87 -19.48
N VAL A 193 -10.92 -9.70 -18.86
CA VAL A 193 -11.69 -8.47 -19.11
C VAL A 193 -10.87 -7.54 -19.99
#